data_AF-A0A6G0XUM3-F1
#
_entry.id   AF-A0A6G0XUM3-F1
#
_cell.length_a   1.000
_cell.length_b   1.000
_cell.length_c   1.000
_cell.angle_alpha   90.00
_cell.angle_beta   90.00
_cell.angle_gamma   90.00
#
_symmetry.space_group_name_H-M   'P 1'
#
loop_
_entity.id
_entity.type
_entity.pdbx_description
1 polymer ?
#
loop_
_entity_poly.entity_id
_entity_poly.type
_entity_poly.pdbx_seq_one_letter_code
_entity_poly.pdbx_strand_id
1 'polypeptide(L)'
;MPKVVLSVYRALLRAAKQFHANETEQKSLYAAVRSCSLLPYDGIREDWKREQTLRQYIDGMTPHNQLTWDEVATAIHARFTAESKLPPGERLDRAFDALRTVGLHNSIIQTFIENGHFTPKHRTQAMEFRIGDIVRIEGVGRGVVVSWHLPQLKYRESTSRYTVLVHSRKGGEDDTGDRWKLYSTAESRLKLAKKQQPIHNPSLLFYFDGFENGRHIPCKPLATRFPDDDSSSSATAASVPSILELQNADERQLIEYLRSPDATVVQISKTVLEAKWMDEAGPTARRELEAAMEAYASGDKAKGFQDIKNVVDSHPTYASAIEMLAIAALDDNRTEESLKLFQRVVKLKPYHLRALSGLATSAAKLKRWDLAHVTAAKLIRLEPQSSIAKRVLSKVDDALYHLF
;
A
#
# COMPACT_ATOMS: atom_id res chain seq x y z
N MET A 1 -27.63 -33.90 -7.92
CA MET A 1 -27.38 -33.35 -6.57
C MET A 1 -28.69 -33.31 -5.78
N PRO A 2 -28.69 -33.62 -4.48
CA PRO A 2 -29.85 -33.46 -3.60
C PRO A 2 -30.38 -32.01 -3.62
N LYS A 3 -31.70 -31.79 -3.49
CA LYS A 3 -32.33 -30.45 -3.53
C LYS A 3 -31.67 -29.46 -2.54
N VAL A 4 -31.31 -29.94 -1.35
CA VAL A 4 -30.63 -29.14 -0.30
C VAL A 4 -29.27 -28.63 -0.77
N VAL A 5 -28.47 -29.48 -1.41
CA VAL A 5 -27.14 -29.12 -1.95
C VAL A 5 -27.26 -28.00 -2.99
N LEU A 6 -28.25 -28.10 -3.88
CA LEU A 6 -28.49 -27.08 -4.91
C LEU A 6 -28.92 -25.74 -4.32
N SER A 7 -29.76 -25.75 -3.28
CA SER A 7 -30.19 -24.54 -2.58
C SER A 7 -29.03 -23.85 -1.86
N VAL A 8 -28.19 -24.61 -1.15
CA VAL A 8 -26.99 -24.09 -0.47
C VAL A 8 -26.01 -23.49 -1.47
N TYR A 9 -25.76 -24.18 -2.57
CA TYR A 9 -24.91 -23.68 -3.66
C TYR A 9 -25.39 -22.33 -4.21
N ARG A 10 -26.70 -22.22 -4.52
CA ARG A 10 -27.30 -20.97 -5.03
C ARG A 10 -27.22 -19.83 -4.02
N ALA A 11 -27.45 -20.11 -2.73
CA ALA A 11 -27.34 -19.12 -1.67
C ALA A 11 -25.90 -18.62 -1.51
N LEU A 12 -24.93 -19.55 -1.52
CA LEU A 12 -23.51 -19.22 -1.41
C LEU A 12 -23.02 -18.38 -2.59
N LEU A 13 -23.42 -18.72 -3.81
CA LEU A 13 -23.12 -17.90 -4.99
C LEU A 13 -23.66 -16.47 -4.86
N ARG A 14 -24.90 -16.30 -4.39
CA ARG A 14 -25.48 -14.96 -4.20
C ARG A 14 -24.71 -14.16 -3.16
N ALA A 15 -24.39 -14.78 -2.01
CA ALA A 15 -23.62 -14.13 -0.96
C ALA A 15 -22.20 -13.76 -1.44
N ALA A 16 -21.54 -14.66 -2.17
CA ALA A 16 -20.22 -14.43 -2.74
C ALA A 16 -20.22 -13.33 -3.81
N LYS A 17 -21.29 -13.22 -4.60
CA LYS A 17 -21.45 -12.15 -5.60
C LYS A 17 -21.50 -10.78 -4.93
N GLN A 18 -22.25 -10.66 -3.84
CA GLN A 18 -22.33 -9.42 -3.09
C GLN A 18 -21.02 -9.08 -2.39
N PHE A 19 -20.33 -10.08 -1.82
CA PHE A 19 -18.99 -9.91 -1.26
C PHE A 19 -18.01 -9.38 -2.32
N HIS A 20 -17.98 -10.02 -3.49
CA HIS A 20 -17.12 -9.62 -4.61
C HIS A 20 -17.42 -8.18 -5.06
N ALA A 21 -18.69 -7.81 -5.22
CA ALA A 21 -19.08 -6.44 -5.58
C ALA A 21 -18.57 -5.42 -4.55
N ASN A 22 -18.76 -5.70 -3.25
CA ASN A 22 -18.26 -4.86 -2.17
C ASN A 22 -16.73 -4.69 -2.23
N GLU A 23 -15.98 -5.77 -2.42
CA GLU A 23 -14.51 -5.73 -2.55
C GLU A 23 -14.05 -4.91 -3.77
N THR A 24 -14.70 -5.08 -4.93
CA THR A 24 -14.38 -4.30 -6.14
C THR A 24 -14.61 -2.81 -5.94
N GLU A 25 -15.62 -2.44 -5.15
CA GLU A 25 -15.96 -1.06 -4.81
C GLU A 25 -15.17 -0.52 -3.60
N GLN A 26 -14.19 -1.27 -3.08
CA GLN A 26 -13.41 -0.91 -1.88
C GLN A 26 -14.30 -0.70 -0.63
N LYS A 27 -15.38 -1.48 -0.53
CA LYS A 27 -16.29 -1.47 0.61
C LYS A 27 -16.00 -2.70 1.47
N SER A 28 -15.22 -2.49 2.52
CA SER A 28 -14.88 -3.55 3.46
C SER A 28 -14.60 -2.96 4.84
N LEU A 29 -14.47 -3.79 5.88
CA LEU A 29 -14.07 -3.32 7.21
C LEU A 29 -12.67 -2.71 7.12
N TYR A 30 -11.77 -3.32 6.36
CA TYR A 30 -10.44 -2.79 6.10
C TYR A 30 -10.50 -1.38 5.50
N ALA A 31 -11.31 -1.16 4.46
CA ALA A 31 -11.48 0.16 3.88
C ALA A 31 -12.16 1.17 4.82
N ALA A 32 -13.11 0.72 5.64
CA ALA A 32 -13.79 1.57 6.62
C ALA A 32 -12.82 2.07 7.71
N VAL A 33 -11.95 1.21 8.23
CA VAL A 33 -10.90 1.60 9.20
C VAL A 33 -9.91 2.56 8.54
N ARG A 34 -9.39 2.21 7.36
CA ARG A 34 -8.38 3.01 6.66
C ARG A 34 -8.89 4.38 6.19
N SER A 35 -10.19 4.53 6.00
CA SER A 35 -10.81 5.82 5.68
C SER A 35 -11.13 6.68 6.90
N CYS A 36 -10.76 6.27 8.12
CA CYS A 36 -11.17 6.89 9.38
C CYS A 36 -12.70 7.05 9.50
N SER A 37 -13.48 6.25 8.77
CA SER A 37 -14.94 6.29 8.85
C SER A 37 -15.46 5.49 10.03
N LEU A 38 -14.70 4.48 10.43
CA LEU A 38 -15.01 3.58 11.53
C LEU A 38 -13.91 3.71 12.59
N LEU A 39 -14.31 4.13 13.78
CA LEU A 39 -13.41 4.08 14.95
C LEU A 39 -13.29 2.63 15.42
N PRO A 40 -12.17 2.23 16.03
CA PRO A 40 -12.05 0.92 16.68
C PRO A 40 -13.21 0.71 17.66
N TYR A 41 -13.92 -0.41 17.53
CA TYR A 41 -15.01 -0.82 18.41
C TYR A 41 -14.73 -2.21 18.96
N ASP A 42 -15.46 -2.61 20.00
CA ASP A 42 -15.29 -3.94 20.60
C ASP A 42 -15.67 -5.03 19.60
N GLY A 43 -14.76 -5.98 19.36
CA GLY A 43 -14.92 -7.02 18.35
C GLY A 43 -14.39 -6.69 16.95
N ILE A 44 -13.89 -5.48 16.69
CA ILE A 44 -13.33 -5.10 15.37
C ILE A 44 -12.20 -6.03 14.91
N ARG A 45 -11.41 -6.54 15.86
CA ARG A 45 -10.33 -7.50 15.59
C ARG A 45 -10.86 -8.83 15.06
N GLU A 46 -11.96 -9.33 15.62
CA GLU A 46 -12.57 -10.59 15.20
C GLU A 46 -13.32 -10.43 13.88
N ASP A 47 -13.97 -9.29 13.65
CA ASP A 47 -14.56 -8.95 12.34
C ASP A 47 -13.48 -8.83 11.26
N TRP A 48 -12.35 -8.19 11.58
CA TRP A 48 -11.19 -8.09 10.70
C TRP A 48 -10.61 -9.46 10.37
N LYS A 49 -10.41 -10.30 11.40
CA LYS A 49 -9.91 -11.66 11.24
C LYS A 49 -10.79 -12.47 10.29
N ARG A 50 -12.12 -12.35 10.45
CA ARG A 50 -13.09 -13.03 9.58
C ARG A 50 -12.99 -12.55 8.14
N GLU A 51 -12.90 -11.24 7.90
CA GLU A 51 -12.73 -10.68 6.55
C GLU A 51 -11.42 -11.16 5.91
N GLN A 52 -10.29 -11.12 6.62
CA GLN A 52 -9.00 -11.56 6.08
C GLN A 52 -8.95 -13.07 5.84
N THR A 53 -9.54 -13.87 6.72
CA THR A 53 -9.65 -15.33 6.52
C THR A 53 -10.48 -15.63 5.28
N LEU A 54 -11.57 -14.88 5.05
CA LEU A 54 -12.38 -15.01 3.85
C LEU A 54 -11.59 -14.63 2.59
N ARG A 55 -10.80 -13.54 2.63
CA ARG A 55 -9.91 -13.11 1.53
C ARG A 55 -8.83 -14.14 1.24
N GLN A 56 -8.06 -14.58 2.24
CA GLN A 56 -7.02 -15.60 2.08
C GLN A 56 -7.57 -16.91 1.52
N TYR A 57 -8.76 -17.32 1.96
CA TYR A 57 -9.43 -18.50 1.45
C TYR A 57 -9.77 -18.37 -0.05
N ILE A 58 -10.19 -17.18 -0.47
CA ILE A 58 -10.51 -16.85 -1.85
C ILE A 58 -9.23 -16.73 -2.69
N ASP A 59 -8.22 -16.02 -2.20
CA ASP A 59 -6.93 -15.77 -2.87
C ASP A 59 -6.11 -17.06 -3.05
N GLY A 60 -6.15 -17.97 -2.06
CA GLY A 60 -5.49 -19.28 -2.14
C GLY A 60 -6.08 -20.21 -3.21
N MET A 61 -7.20 -19.85 -3.82
CA MET A 61 -7.86 -20.61 -4.89
C MET A 61 -7.62 -20.01 -6.28
N THR A 62 -6.91 -18.89 -6.40
CA THR A 62 -6.68 -18.19 -7.67
C THR A 62 -5.21 -17.82 -7.87
N PRO A 63 -4.59 -18.13 -9.02
CA PRO A 63 -3.21 -17.75 -9.30
C PRO A 63 -3.02 -16.26 -9.65
N HIS A 64 -4.08 -15.44 -9.67
CA HIS A 64 -4.03 -14.07 -10.21
C HIS A 64 -4.62 -13.00 -9.26
N ASN A 65 -4.00 -11.81 -9.34
CA ASN A 65 -4.12 -10.66 -8.43
C ASN A 65 -5.42 -9.84 -8.54
N GLN A 66 -6.41 -10.27 -9.34
CA GLN A 66 -7.74 -9.68 -9.37
C GLN A 66 -8.74 -10.81 -9.55
N LEU A 67 -9.52 -11.03 -8.51
CA LEU A 67 -10.55 -12.05 -8.50
C LEU A 67 -11.65 -11.68 -9.49
N THR A 68 -11.75 -12.38 -10.61
CA THR A 68 -12.90 -12.22 -11.50
C THR A 68 -14.10 -12.97 -10.93
N TRP A 69 -15.32 -12.46 -11.17
CA TRP A 69 -16.53 -13.17 -10.74
C TRP A 69 -16.58 -14.62 -11.24
N ASP A 70 -16.09 -14.86 -12.46
CA ASP A 70 -16.04 -16.20 -13.05
C ASP A 70 -15.10 -17.14 -12.28
N GLU A 71 -13.96 -16.65 -11.80
CA GLU A 71 -13.06 -17.41 -10.93
C GLU A 71 -13.72 -17.73 -9.58
N VAL A 72 -14.45 -16.77 -8.98
CA VAL A 72 -15.21 -17.01 -7.74
C VAL A 72 -16.25 -18.10 -7.93
N ALA A 73 -17.04 -17.98 -9.00
CA ALA A 73 -18.08 -18.94 -9.33
C ALA A 73 -17.49 -20.33 -9.58
N THR A 74 -16.37 -20.40 -10.31
CA THR A 74 -15.64 -21.64 -10.61
C THR A 74 -15.07 -22.28 -9.34
N ALA A 75 -14.46 -21.49 -8.46
CA ALA A 75 -13.92 -21.97 -7.19
C ALA A 75 -15.02 -22.50 -6.26
N ILE A 76 -16.17 -21.82 -6.19
CA ILE A 76 -17.33 -22.29 -5.43
C ILE A 76 -17.85 -23.58 -6.05
N HIS A 77 -18.03 -23.63 -7.37
CA HIS A 77 -18.50 -24.81 -8.09
C HIS A 77 -17.60 -26.03 -7.84
N ALA A 78 -16.27 -25.85 -7.94
CA ALA A 78 -15.28 -26.89 -7.69
C ALA A 78 -15.43 -27.53 -6.30
N ARG A 79 -15.86 -26.82 -5.26
CA ARG A 79 -16.06 -27.39 -3.92
C ARG A 79 -17.23 -28.36 -3.82
N PHE A 80 -18.23 -28.18 -4.67
CA PHE A 80 -19.38 -29.09 -4.75
C PHE A 80 -19.13 -30.26 -5.70
N THR A 81 -18.25 -30.11 -6.69
CA THR A 81 -17.99 -31.14 -7.72
C THR A 81 -16.70 -31.92 -7.54
N ALA A 82 -15.69 -31.41 -6.82
CA ALA A 82 -14.42 -32.11 -6.64
C ALA A 82 -14.57 -33.39 -5.82
N GLU A 83 -13.80 -34.41 -6.18
CA GLU A 83 -13.63 -35.62 -5.37
C GLU A 83 -13.03 -35.23 -4.02
N SER A 84 -13.68 -35.65 -2.94
CA SER A 84 -13.29 -35.33 -1.58
C SER A 84 -13.32 -36.59 -0.75
N LYS A 85 -12.28 -36.78 0.08
CA LYS A 85 -12.23 -37.86 1.07
C LYS A 85 -13.18 -37.62 2.24
N LEU A 86 -13.82 -36.45 2.32
CA LEU A 86 -14.73 -36.09 3.41
C LEU A 86 -16.14 -36.67 3.17
N PRO A 87 -16.84 -37.10 4.23
CA PRO A 87 -18.23 -37.54 4.15
C PRO A 87 -19.15 -36.45 3.56
N PRO A 88 -20.22 -36.80 2.83
CA PRO A 88 -21.15 -35.84 2.24
C PRO A 88 -21.78 -34.86 3.26
N GLY A 89 -22.06 -35.32 4.49
CA GLY A 89 -22.58 -34.48 5.57
C GLY A 89 -21.59 -33.39 6.00
N GLU A 90 -20.33 -33.77 6.23
CA GLU A 90 -19.30 -32.80 6.62
C GLU A 90 -19.03 -31.76 5.52
N ARG A 91 -19.14 -32.15 4.25
CA ARG A 91 -19.05 -31.21 3.12
C ARG A 91 -20.19 -30.19 3.12
N LEU A 92 -21.41 -30.65 3.44
CA LEU A 92 -22.58 -29.79 3.57
C LEU A 92 -22.42 -28.81 4.75
N ASP A 93 -21.97 -29.30 5.89
CA ASP A 93 -21.76 -28.46 7.09
C ASP A 93 -20.75 -27.35 6.82
N ARG A 94 -19.61 -27.68 6.19
CA ARG A 94 -18.61 -26.68 5.78
C ARG A 94 -19.16 -25.66 4.78
N ALA A 95 -20.06 -26.08 3.89
CA ALA A 95 -20.71 -25.16 2.94
C ALA A 95 -21.69 -24.20 3.66
N PHE A 96 -22.41 -24.69 4.67
CA PHE A 96 -23.26 -23.85 5.52
C PHE A 96 -22.43 -22.87 6.36
N ASP A 97 -21.30 -23.30 6.91
CA ASP A 97 -20.40 -22.42 7.65
C ASP A 97 -19.80 -21.32 6.77
N ALA A 98 -19.40 -21.65 5.53
CA ALA A 98 -18.96 -20.67 4.55
C ALA A 98 -20.08 -19.67 4.23
N LEU A 99 -21.30 -20.15 3.96
CA LEU A 99 -22.46 -19.31 3.69
C LEU A 99 -22.76 -18.36 4.85
N ARG A 100 -22.74 -18.87 6.09
CA ARG A 100 -22.95 -18.09 7.31
C ARG A 100 -21.89 -17.00 7.47
N THR A 101 -20.63 -17.34 7.24
CA THR A 101 -19.50 -16.41 7.36
C THR A 101 -19.60 -15.27 6.35
N VAL A 102 -19.82 -15.59 5.07
CA VAL A 102 -19.97 -14.58 4.00
C VAL A 102 -21.24 -13.74 4.22
N GLY A 103 -22.33 -14.38 4.62
CA GLY A 103 -23.60 -13.69 4.90
C GLY A 103 -23.46 -12.68 6.04
N LEU A 104 -22.81 -13.06 7.14
CA LEU A 104 -22.56 -12.18 8.28
C LEU A 104 -21.64 -11.01 7.91
N HIS A 105 -20.60 -11.27 7.12
CA HIS A 105 -19.73 -10.21 6.63
C HIS A 105 -20.51 -9.21 5.77
N ASN A 106 -21.31 -9.69 4.81
CA ASN A 106 -22.12 -8.82 3.96
C ASN A 106 -23.12 -7.97 4.76
N SER A 107 -23.74 -8.51 5.82
CA SER A 107 -24.67 -7.75 6.65
C SER A 107 -23.98 -6.63 7.43
N ILE A 108 -22.76 -6.86 7.91
CA ILE A 108 -21.93 -5.82 8.55
C ILE A 108 -21.62 -4.71 7.54
N ILE A 109 -21.14 -5.05 6.35
CA ILE A 109 -20.81 -4.06 5.32
C ILE A 109 -22.06 -3.28 4.89
N GLN A 110 -23.20 -3.95 4.75
CA GLN A 110 -24.47 -3.29 4.43
C GLN A 110 -24.85 -2.25 5.49
N THR A 111 -24.70 -2.58 6.77
CA THR A 111 -24.91 -1.63 7.88
C THR A 111 -23.99 -0.42 7.76
N PHE A 112 -22.71 -0.63 7.41
CA PHE A 112 -21.78 0.48 7.19
C PHE A 112 -22.14 1.35 6.00
N ILE A 113 -22.65 0.76 4.92
CA ILE A 113 -23.13 1.50 3.74
C ILE A 113 -24.32 2.38 4.14
N GLU A 114 -25.31 1.82 4.84
CA GLU A 114 -26.52 2.52 5.29
C GLU A 114 -26.20 3.70 6.20
N ASN A 115 -25.18 3.57 7.05
CA ASN A 115 -24.70 4.62 7.94
C ASN A 115 -23.75 5.63 7.26
N GLY A 116 -23.50 5.51 5.95
CA GLY A 116 -22.67 6.46 5.20
C GLY A 116 -21.16 6.37 5.50
N HIS A 117 -20.65 5.21 5.95
CA HIS A 117 -19.22 5.05 6.21
C HIS A 117 -18.35 5.09 4.94
N PHE A 118 -18.93 4.91 3.76
CA PHE A 118 -18.22 4.96 2.47
C PHE A 118 -18.59 6.17 1.62
N THR A 119 -19.43 7.08 2.11
CA THR A 119 -19.84 8.25 1.32
C THR A 119 -18.70 9.28 1.24
N PRO A 120 -18.38 9.78 0.04
CA PRO A 120 -17.43 10.88 -0.14
C PRO A 120 -17.85 12.14 0.62
N LYS A 121 -16.87 12.85 1.15
CA LYS A 121 -17.04 14.14 1.82
C LYS A 121 -16.38 15.23 0.99
N HIS A 122 -17.17 16.23 0.62
CA HIS A 122 -16.71 17.37 -0.14
C HIS A 122 -16.56 18.61 0.73
N ARG A 123 -15.55 19.41 0.45
CA ARG A 123 -15.25 20.67 1.13
C ARG A 123 -16.28 21.72 0.76
N THR A 124 -16.79 22.43 1.76
CA THR A 124 -17.83 23.47 1.59
C THR A 124 -17.31 24.92 1.67
N GLN A 125 -15.99 25.12 1.87
CA GLN A 125 -15.20 26.37 2.02
C GLN A 125 -14.83 26.83 3.46
N ALA A 126 -13.69 27.54 3.53
CA ALA A 126 -12.88 28.00 4.68
C ALA A 126 -12.31 26.90 5.63
N MET A 127 -12.05 25.71 5.10
CA MET A 127 -11.27 24.68 5.81
C MET A 127 -9.78 24.86 5.53
N GLU A 128 -9.01 25.30 6.52
CA GLU A 128 -7.59 25.64 6.40
C GLU A 128 -6.72 24.41 6.13
N PHE A 129 -6.97 23.30 6.84
CA PHE A 129 -6.11 22.11 6.80
C PHE A 129 -6.69 21.01 5.91
N ARG A 130 -5.83 20.30 5.19
CA ARG A 130 -6.13 19.12 4.35
C ARG A 130 -5.69 17.84 5.04
N ILE A 131 -6.28 16.73 4.63
CA ILE A 131 -5.78 15.41 5.04
C ILE A 131 -4.32 15.23 4.62
N GLY A 132 -3.54 14.68 5.55
CA GLY A 132 -2.12 14.49 5.40
C GLY A 132 -1.26 15.69 5.82
N ASP A 133 -1.86 16.86 6.08
CA ASP A 133 -1.12 18.04 6.54
C ASP A 133 -0.54 17.81 7.93
N ILE A 134 0.68 18.29 8.12
CA ILE A 134 1.34 18.28 9.43
C ILE A 134 0.92 19.53 10.19
N VAL A 135 0.23 19.31 11.30
CA VAL A 135 -0.28 20.38 12.17
C VAL A 135 0.34 20.29 13.56
N ARG A 136 0.30 21.41 14.27
CA ARG A 136 0.60 21.49 15.70
C ARG A 136 -0.70 21.80 16.44
N ILE A 137 -1.02 20.96 17.41
CA ILE A 137 -2.12 21.14 18.34
C ILE A 137 -1.58 21.87 19.58
N GLU A 138 -2.27 22.94 19.99
CA GLU A 138 -1.95 23.66 21.24
C GLU A 138 -2.05 22.75 22.47
N GLY A 139 -0.96 22.66 23.24
CA GLY A 139 -0.85 21.84 24.44
C GLY A 139 -0.47 20.35 24.23
N VAL A 140 -0.54 19.84 22.99
CA VAL A 140 -0.28 18.41 22.71
C VAL A 140 1.03 18.22 21.93
N GLY A 141 1.20 18.90 20.80
CA GLY A 141 2.38 18.75 19.94
C GLY A 141 2.06 18.61 18.46
N ARG A 142 2.97 17.99 17.70
CA ARG A 142 2.82 17.78 16.25
C ARG A 142 1.96 16.55 15.96
N GLY A 143 1.25 16.56 14.85
CA GLY A 143 0.48 15.44 14.36
C GLY A 143 0.13 15.61 12.89
N VAL A 144 -0.62 14.65 12.34
CA VAL A 144 -1.12 14.65 10.97
C VAL A 144 -2.64 14.64 10.96
N VAL A 145 -3.25 15.46 10.10
CA VAL A 145 -4.71 15.47 9.92
C VAL A 145 -5.14 14.19 9.22
N VAL A 146 -5.99 13.39 9.88
CA VAL A 146 -6.51 12.12 9.33
C VAL A 146 -7.97 12.24 8.88
N SER A 147 -8.75 13.13 9.47
CA SER A 147 -10.13 13.36 9.04
C SER A 147 -10.63 14.72 9.49
N TRP A 148 -11.73 15.15 8.87
CA TRP A 148 -12.48 16.33 9.29
C TRP A 148 -14.00 16.10 9.22
N HIS A 149 -14.72 16.90 10.00
CA HIS A 149 -16.17 16.89 10.03
C HIS A 149 -16.70 18.30 10.29
N LEU A 150 -17.67 18.70 9.47
CA LEU A 150 -18.45 19.90 9.66
C LEU A 150 -19.83 19.49 10.21
N PRO A 151 -20.09 19.66 11.52
CA PRO A 151 -21.38 19.28 12.11
C PRO A 151 -22.47 20.20 11.56
N GLN A 152 -23.56 19.65 11.02
CA GLN A 152 -24.71 20.46 10.61
C GLN A 152 -25.56 20.80 11.84
N LEU A 153 -25.46 22.05 12.32
CA LEU A 153 -26.21 22.51 13.48
C LEU A 153 -27.38 23.39 13.02
N LYS A 154 -28.59 23.08 13.50
CA LYS A 154 -29.83 23.76 13.08
C LYS A 154 -29.89 25.24 13.48
N TYR A 155 -29.16 25.64 14.53
CA TYR A 155 -29.28 26.97 15.17
C TYR A 155 -27.93 27.62 15.50
N ARG A 156 -26.82 27.16 14.90
CA ARG A 156 -25.49 27.72 15.17
C ARG A 156 -24.60 27.56 13.96
N GLU A 157 -23.71 28.53 13.75
CA GLU A 157 -22.63 28.39 12.79
C GLU A 157 -21.76 27.17 13.12
N SER A 158 -21.59 26.33 12.11
CA SER A 158 -20.82 25.11 12.18
C SER A 158 -19.33 25.42 12.12
N THR A 159 -18.59 25.07 13.18
CA THR A 159 -17.13 25.15 13.16
C THR A 159 -16.54 23.80 12.74
N SER A 160 -15.58 23.82 11.82
CA SER A 160 -14.84 22.63 11.39
C SER A 160 -14.16 21.95 12.58
N ARG A 161 -14.34 20.63 12.68
CA ARG A 161 -13.59 19.79 13.61
C ARG A 161 -12.64 18.90 12.84
N TYR A 162 -11.42 18.79 13.34
CA TYR A 162 -10.35 17.99 12.77
C TYR A 162 -9.98 16.88 13.74
N THR A 163 -9.69 15.71 13.19
CA THR A 163 -9.09 14.60 13.91
C THR A 163 -7.64 14.48 13.48
N VAL A 164 -6.74 14.50 14.46
CA VAL A 164 -5.30 14.51 14.24
C VAL A 164 -4.68 13.29 14.91
N LEU A 165 -3.90 12.52 14.15
CA LEU A 165 -3.05 11.48 14.70
C LEU A 165 -1.76 12.13 15.23
N VAL A 166 -1.50 11.96 16.52
CA VAL A 166 -0.40 12.66 17.20
C VAL A 166 0.93 11.96 16.97
N HIS A 167 2.01 12.74 16.89
CA HIS A 167 3.37 12.23 16.89
C HIS A 167 3.66 11.47 18.19
N SER A 168 3.98 10.18 18.09
CA SER A 168 4.43 9.39 19.23
C SER A 168 5.84 9.83 19.61
N ARG A 169 6.01 10.32 20.85
CA ARG A 169 7.34 10.47 21.44
C ARG A 169 7.84 9.05 21.71
N LYS A 170 9.11 8.73 21.42
CA LYS A 170 9.69 7.44 21.78
C LYS A 170 9.51 7.18 23.29
N GLY A 171 8.46 6.45 23.65
CA GLY A 171 8.26 5.80 24.93
C GLY A 171 8.68 4.34 24.82
N GLY A 172 9.16 3.74 25.92
CA GLY A 172 9.61 2.36 25.97
C GLY A 172 8.56 1.35 25.47
N GLU A 173 8.98 0.08 25.36
CA GLU A 173 8.22 -1.02 24.73
C GLU A 173 6.77 -1.18 25.24
N ASP A 174 6.44 -0.62 26.41
CA ASP A 174 5.13 -0.67 27.08
C ASP A 174 4.15 0.49 26.78
N ASP A 175 4.51 1.52 26.00
CA ASP A 175 3.57 2.62 25.71
C ASP A 175 2.57 2.25 24.59
N THR A 176 1.65 1.35 24.93
CA THR A 176 0.52 0.91 24.09
C THR A 176 -0.57 1.98 23.99
N GLY A 177 -0.62 2.92 24.95
CA GLY A 177 -1.68 3.91 25.06
C GLY A 177 -1.61 5.01 24.00
N ASP A 178 -0.42 5.50 23.64
CA ASP A 178 -0.26 6.64 22.71
C ASP A 178 -0.36 6.27 21.22
N ARG A 179 -0.27 4.98 20.87
CA ARG A 179 -0.21 4.52 19.46
C ARG A 179 -1.46 4.92 18.67
N TRP A 180 -2.64 4.78 19.28
CA TRP A 180 -3.94 4.99 18.63
C TRP A 180 -4.61 6.31 19.00
N LYS A 181 -3.92 7.22 19.70
CA LYS A 181 -4.53 8.47 20.17
C LYS A 181 -4.83 9.40 19.00
N LEU A 182 -6.10 9.41 18.63
CA LEU A 182 -6.71 10.39 17.74
C LEU A 182 -7.22 11.56 18.56
N TYR A 183 -6.77 12.77 18.24
CA TYR A 183 -7.18 13.98 18.95
C TYR A 183 -8.19 14.75 18.11
N SER A 184 -9.43 14.85 18.58
CA SER A 184 -10.46 15.69 17.95
C SER A 184 -10.41 17.10 18.50
N THR A 185 -10.19 18.08 17.64
CA THR A 185 -10.09 19.50 18.03
C THR A 185 -10.78 20.43 17.03
N ALA A 186 -11.14 21.62 17.50
CA ALA A 186 -11.57 22.70 16.62
C ALA A 186 -10.39 23.28 15.83
N GLU A 187 -10.69 23.83 14.67
CA GLU A 187 -9.73 24.48 13.76
C GLU A 187 -8.87 25.55 14.45
N SER A 188 -9.46 26.35 15.35
CA SER A 188 -8.77 27.43 16.08
C SER A 188 -7.59 26.98 16.96
N ARG A 189 -7.52 25.70 17.33
CA ARG A 189 -6.43 25.12 18.14
C ARG A 189 -5.33 24.48 17.30
N LEU A 190 -5.45 24.53 15.97
CA LEU A 190 -4.50 23.99 15.03
C LEU A 190 -3.71 25.10 14.35
N LYS A 191 -2.43 24.83 14.13
CA LYS A 191 -1.52 25.67 13.33
C LYS A 191 -0.69 24.77 12.44
N LEU A 192 -0.37 25.22 11.23
CA LEU A 192 0.52 24.45 10.35
C LEU A 192 1.90 24.27 11.03
N ALA A 193 2.48 23.08 10.94
CA ALA A 193 3.75 22.82 11.59
C ALA A 193 4.90 23.55 10.84
N LYS A 194 5.74 24.28 11.59
CA LYS A 194 6.94 24.94 11.05
C LYS A 194 7.90 23.97 10.33
N LYS A 195 7.96 22.72 10.79
CA LYS A 195 8.73 21.63 10.17
C LYS A 195 7.77 20.65 9.50
N GLN A 196 7.79 20.61 8.16
CA GLN A 196 7.05 19.65 7.36
C GLN A 196 7.85 18.35 7.19
N GLN A 197 8.14 17.69 8.31
CA GLN A 197 8.81 16.39 8.35
C GLN A 197 7.82 15.30 8.76
N PRO A 198 7.94 14.07 8.23
CA PRO A 198 7.02 13.00 8.56
C PRO A 198 6.98 12.78 10.07
N ILE A 199 5.78 12.52 10.61
CA ILE A 199 5.65 12.15 12.01
C ILE A 199 6.00 10.66 12.18
N HIS A 200 6.46 10.28 13.37
CA HIS A 200 6.56 8.89 13.78
C HIS A 200 5.33 8.51 14.61
N ASN A 201 4.52 7.58 14.10
CA ASN A 201 3.45 6.92 14.83
C ASN A 201 3.15 5.60 14.11
N PRO A 202 3.15 4.44 14.80
CA PRO A 202 2.82 3.15 14.17
C PRO A 202 1.49 3.17 13.41
N SER A 203 0.46 3.83 13.92
CA SER A 203 -0.87 3.87 13.30
C SER A 203 -0.93 4.67 11.98
N LEU A 204 0.17 5.31 11.55
CA LEU A 204 0.24 5.92 10.23
C LEU A 204 -0.06 4.93 9.10
N LEU A 205 0.34 3.66 9.24
CA LEU A 205 0.20 2.70 8.13
C LEU A 205 -1.25 2.36 7.78
N PHE A 206 -2.21 2.66 8.67
CA PHE A 206 -3.63 2.51 8.39
C PHE A 206 -4.16 3.61 7.47
N TYR A 207 -3.62 4.81 7.57
CA TYR A 207 -4.22 6.00 6.96
C TYR A 207 -3.44 6.52 5.77
N PHE A 208 -2.12 6.31 5.75
CA PHE A 208 -1.23 6.93 4.78
C PHE A 208 -0.29 5.92 4.12
N ASP A 209 -0.02 6.19 2.85
CA ASP A 209 0.81 5.36 1.97
C ASP A 209 2.17 6.01 1.70
N GLY A 210 2.54 7.01 2.48
CA GLY A 210 3.85 7.66 2.43
C GLY A 210 3.84 9.13 2.80
N PHE A 211 4.90 9.82 2.40
CA PHE A 211 5.13 11.23 2.66
C PHE A 211 5.88 11.86 1.49
N GLU A 212 5.26 12.84 0.82
CA GLU A 212 5.84 13.55 -0.33
C GLU A 212 5.43 15.03 -0.24
N ASN A 213 6.30 15.94 -0.70
CA ASN A 213 6.05 17.38 -0.74
C ASN A 213 5.56 17.99 0.60
N GLY A 214 6.10 17.51 1.72
CA GLY A 214 5.75 18.03 3.04
C GLY A 214 4.43 17.51 3.63
N ARG A 215 3.77 16.55 2.95
CA ARG A 215 2.44 16.03 3.31
C ARG A 215 2.40 14.51 3.29
N HIS A 216 1.63 13.91 4.20
CA HIS A 216 1.36 12.49 4.14
C HIS A 216 0.38 12.18 3.00
N ILE A 217 0.67 11.13 2.23
CA ILE A 217 -0.18 10.73 1.10
C ILE A 217 -1.30 9.83 1.65
N PRO A 218 -2.58 10.22 1.54
CA PRO A 218 -3.69 9.40 2.00
C PRO A 218 -3.71 8.07 1.24
N CYS A 219 -4.03 6.99 1.96
CA CYS A 219 -4.28 5.72 1.30
C CYS A 219 -5.57 5.77 0.46
N LYS A 220 -5.72 4.83 -0.49
CA LYS A 220 -6.85 4.83 -1.43
C LYS A 220 -8.24 4.95 -0.75
N PRO A 221 -8.57 4.21 0.32
CA PRO A 221 -9.85 4.38 1.02
C PRO A 221 -10.03 5.78 1.63
N LEU A 222 -8.96 6.36 2.19
CA LEU A 222 -9.00 7.69 2.78
C LEU A 222 -9.18 8.77 1.71
N ALA A 223 -8.44 8.69 0.61
CA ALA A 223 -8.59 9.57 -0.55
C ALA A 223 -10.00 9.49 -1.15
N THR A 224 -10.56 8.28 -1.26
CA THR A 224 -11.93 8.08 -1.77
C THR A 224 -12.98 8.75 -0.88
N ARG A 225 -12.78 8.72 0.44
CA ARG A 225 -13.69 9.40 1.38
C ARG A 225 -13.52 10.92 1.39
N PHE A 226 -12.35 11.43 1.06
CA PHE A 226 -12.05 12.86 1.05
C PHE A 226 -11.37 13.28 -0.27
N PRO A 227 -12.09 13.20 -1.39
CA PRO A 227 -11.52 13.35 -2.73
C PRO A 227 -10.88 14.73 -2.95
N ASP A 228 -11.45 15.78 -2.36
CA ASP A 228 -10.98 17.16 -2.53
C ASP A 228 -9.62 17.44 -1.85
N ASP A 229 -9.17 16.55 -0.96
CA ASP A 229 -7.88 16.66 -0.26
C ASP A 229 -6.73 15.98 -0.99
N ASP A 230 -7.05 15.07 -1.90
CA ASP A 230 -6.06 14.31 -2.65
C ASP A 230 -5.45 15.16 -3.77
N SER A 231 -4.14 15.42 -3.69
CA SER A 231 -3.42 16.14 -4.75
C SER A 231 -3.07 15.25 -5.93
N SER A 232 -3.31 13.94 -5.84
CA SER A 232 -2.99 12.99 -6.90
C SER A 232 -3.93 13.10 -8.12
N SER A 233 -5.08 13.77 -7.96
CA SER A 233 -6.15 13.89 -8.96
C SER A 233 -5.84 14.80 -10.16
N SER A 234 -4.70 15.49 -10.24
CA SER A 234 -4.38 16.36 -11.38
C SER A 234 -3.66 15.65 -12.53
N ALA A 235 -3.98 14.38 -12.79
CA ALA A 235 -3.53 13.70 -14.00
C ALA A 235 -4.38 14.16 -15.19
N THR A 236 -4.06 15.33 -15.75
CA THR A 236 -4.44 15.62 -17.14
C THR A 236 -3.93 14.47 -18.00
N ALA A 237 -4.82 13.87 -18.80
CA ALA A 237 -4.47 12.80 -19.73
C ALA A 237 -3.33 13.29 -20.63
N ALA A 238 -2.10 12.92 -20.29
CA ALA A 238 -0.94 13.24 -21.11
C ALA A 238 -1.10 12.51 -22.44
N SER A 239 -0.92 13.23 -23.54
CA SER A 239 -0.81 12.61 -24.86
C SER A 239 0.23 11.50 -24.81
N VAL A 240 -0.08 10.34 -25.40
CA VAL A 240 0.86 9.22 -25.48
C VAL A 240 2.13 9.71 -26.19
N PRO A 241 3.30 9.72 -25.52
CA PRO A 241 4.52 10.20 -26.13
C PRO A 241 5.00 9.23 -27.21
N SER A 242 5.64 9.76 -28.25
CA SER A 242 6.32 8.94 -29.25
C SER A 242 7.56 8.26 -28.67
N ILE A 243 8.03 7.18 -29.32
CA ILE A 243 9.28 6.49 -28.92
C ILE A 243 10.47 7.45 -28.91
N LEU A 244 10.54 8.38 -29.88
CA LEU A 244 11.62 9.35 -29.97
C LEU A 244 11.57 10.38 -28.83
N GLU A 245 10.37 10.78 -28.41
CA GLU A 245 10.19 11.63 -27.23
C GLU A 245 10.62 10.90 -25.96
N LEU A 246 10.26 9.62 -25.81
CA LEU A 246 10.69 8.81 -24.67
C LEU A 246 12.21 8.64 -24.60
N GLN A 247 12.87 8.40 -25.72
CA GLN A 247 14.33 8.24 -25.75
C GLN A 247 15.09 9.52 -25.38
N ASN A 248 14.55 10.69 -25.76
CA ASN A 248 15.18 11.98 -25.52
C ASN A 248 14.68 12.68 -24.25
N ALA A 249 13.65 12.15 -23.59
CA ALA A 249 13.09 12.71 -22.37
C ALA A 249 14.13 12.83 -21.25
N ASP A 250 13.98 13.84 -20.41
CA ASP A 250 14.76 13.96 -19.19
C ASP A 250 14.26 13.02 -18.08
N GLU A 251 15.02 12.90 -16.99
CA GLU A 251 14.66 12.00 -15.88
C GLU A 251 13.28 12.35 -15.27
N ARG A 252 12.90 13.63 -15.21
CA ARG A 252 11.63 14.06 -14.61
C ARG A 252 10.45 13.67 -15.49
N GLN A 253 10.56 13.91 -16.80
CA GLN A 253 9.55 13.51 -17.79
C GLN A 253 9.36 12.00 -17.81
N LEU A 254 10.45 11.23 -17.77
CA LEU A 254 10.39 9.77 -17.72
C LEU A 254 9.67 9.28 -16.46
N ILE A 255 9.88 9.93 -15.31
CA ILE A 255 9.15 9.61 -14.06
C ILE A 255 7.65 9.89 -14.20
N GLU A 256 7.25 10.93 -14.93
CA GLU A 256 5.83 11.20 -15.22
C GLU A 256 5.24 10.12 -16.13
N TYR A 257 5.97 9.70 -17.17
CA TYR A 257 5.54 8.65 -18.08
C TYR A 257 5.42 7.27 -17.42
N LEU A 258 6.11 7.00 -16.30
CA LEU A 258 5.88 5.79 -15.50
C LEU A 258 4.43 5.69 -14.98
N ARG A 259 3.69 6.81 -14.90
CA ARG A 259 2.29 6.84 -14.47
C ARG A 259 1.30 6.67 -15.63
N SER A 260 1.79 6.48 -16.85
CA SER A 260 0.95 6.27 -18.03
C SER A 260 0.12 4.98 -17.89
N PRO A 261 -1.14 4.96 -18.37
CA PRO A 261 -1.92 3.73 -18.45
C PRO A 261 -1.40 2.74 -19.51
N ASP A 262 -0.55 3.20 -20.44
CA ASP A 262 0.05 2.36 -21.48
C ASP A 262 1.30 1.63 -20.97
N ALA A 263 1.22 0.30 -20.91
CA ALA A 263 2.31 -0.56 -20.46
C ALA A 263 3.59 -0.43 -21.32
N THR A 264 3.47 -0.12 -22.60
CA THR A 264 4.60 0.06 -23.52
C THR A 264 5.35 1.34 -23.20
N VAL A 265 4.62 2.44 -22.98
CA VAL A 265 5.19 3.72 -22.56
C VAL A 265 5.94 3.56 -21.23
N VAL A 266 5.32 2.87 -20.27
CA VAL A 266 5.93 2.58 -18.98
C VAL A 266 7.21 1.77 -19.16
N GLN A 267 7.17 0.69 -19.96
CA GLN A 267 8.33 -0.18 -20.17
C GLN A 267 9.49 0.56 -20.84
N ILE A 268 9.24 1.34 -21.90
CA ILE A 268 10.28 2.13 -22.57
C ILE A 268 10.82 3.21 -21.62
N SER A 269 9.95 3.85 -20.84
CA SER A 269 10.40 4.87 -19.87
C SER A 269 11.34 4.27 -18.83
N LYS A 270 11.05 3.05 -18.34
CA LYS A 270 11.95 2.32 -17.44
C LYS A 270 13.30 2.02 -18.07
N THR A 271 13.31 1.47 -19.28
CA THR A 271 14.58 1.10 -19.94
C THR A 271 15.44 2.33 -20.23
N VAL A 272 14.83 3.45 -20.64
CA VAL A 272 15.56 4.71 -20.86
C VAL A 272 16.10 5.27 -19.54
N LEU A 273 15.33 5.23 -18.45
CA LEU A 273 15.81 5.62 -17.11
C LEU A 273 16.98 4.77 -16.66
N GLU A 274 16.88 3.45 -16.79
CA GLU A 274 17.94 2.51 -16.41
C GLU A 274 19.21 2.76 -17.22
N ALA A 275 19.08 2.96 -18.54
CA ALA A 275 20.22 3.30 -19.40
C ALA A 275 20.88 4.62 -18.98
N LYS A 276 20.09 5.66 -18.71
CA LYS A 276 20.60 6.95 -18.22
C LYS A 276 21.36 6.77 -16.91
N TRP A 277 20.79 6.08 -15.93
CA TRP A 277 21.44 5.85 -14.63
C TRP A 277 22.70 4.99 -14.77
N MET A 278 22.74 4.03 -15.69
CA MET A 278 23.95 3.25 -16.02
C MET A 278 25.06 4.13 -16.60
N ASP A 279 24.74 5.17 -17.37
CA ASP A 279 25.73 6.04 -17.99
C ASP A 279 26.24 7.19 -17.09
N GLU A 280 25.61 7.43 -15.93
CA GLU A 280 25.90 8.59 -15.06
C GLU A 280 27.34 8.67 -14.54
N ALA A 281 28.00 7.53 -14.32
CA ALA A 281 29.37 7.49 -13.81
C ALA A 281 30.44 7.48 -14.92
N GLY A 282 30.03 7.56 -16.18
CA GLY A 282 30.91 7.56 -17.35
C GLY A 282 31.21 6.16 -17.91
N PRO A 283 31.83 6.09 -19.10
CA PRO A 283 31.97 4.85 -19.87
C PRO A 283 32.93 3.83 -19.22
N THR A 284 33.92 4.29 -18.45
CA THR A 284 34.84 3.41 -17.72
C THR A 284 34.12 2.71 -16.57
N ALA A 285 33.46 3.48 -15.71
CA ALA A 285 32.69 2.96 -14.58
C ALA A 285 31.55 2.03 -15.05
N ARG A 286 30.90 2.37 -16.16
CA ARG A 286 29.91 1.50 -16.80
C ARG A 286 30.50 0.15 -17.22
N ARG A 287 31.64 0.16 -17.93
CA ARG A 287 32.30 -1.09 -18.36
C ARG A 287 32.77 -1.93 -17.19
N GLU A 288 33.32 -1.29 -16.15
CA GLU A 288 33.72 -1.99 -14.92
C GLU A 288 32.52 -2.62 -14.22
N LEU A 289 31.41 -1.91 -14.11
CA LEU A 289 30.17 -2.44 -13.54
C LEU A 289 29.60 -3.59 -14.38
N GLU A 290 29.52 -3.43 -15.71
CA GLU A 290 29.03 -4.48 -16.62
C GLU A 290 29.89 -5.76 -16.50
N ALA A 291 31.22 -5.62 -16.47
CA ALA A 291 32.13 -6.76 -16.27
C ALA A 291 31.94 -7.42 -14.89
N ALA A 292 31.76 -6.62 -13.84
CA ALA A 292 31.53 -7.13 -12.49
C ALA A 292 30.18 -7.86 -12.37
N MET A 293 29.14 -7.36 -13.04
CA MET A 293 27.82 -7.99 -13.13
C MET A 293 27.88 -9.33 -13.86
N GLU A 294 28.62 -9.40 -14.97
CA GLU A 294 28.83 -10.65 -15.72
C GLU A 294 29.60 -11.69 -14.89
N ALA A 295 30.65 -11.26 -14.18
CA ALA A 295 31.37 -12.13 -13.24
C ALA A 295 30.45 -12.66 -12.12
N TYR A 296 29.57 -11.80 -11.60
CA TYR A 296 28.58 -12.19 -10.60
C TYR A 296 27.55 -13.19 -11.14
N ALA A 297 27.06 -12.98 -12.37
CA ALA A 297 26.05 -13.83 -13.01
C ALA A 297 26.61 -15.20 -13.46
N SER A 298 27.86 -15.23 -13.93
CA SER A 298 28.53 -16.44 -14.43
C SER A 298 28.94 -17.45 -13.33
N GLY A 299 28.68 -17.14 -12.06
CA GLY A 299 28.85 -18.06 -10.93
C GLY A 299 30.03 -17.72 -10.01
N ASP A 300 30.95 -16.86 -10.42
CA ASP A 300 32.00 -16.31 -9.55
C ASP A 300 31.46 -15.14 -8.71
N LYS A 301 30.45 -15.46 -7.87
CA LYS A 301 29.74 -14.46 -7.05
C LYS A 301 30.65 -13.71 -6.10
N ALA A 302 31.70 -14.35 -5.59
CA ALA A 302 32.63 -13.75 -4.64
C ALA A 302 33.46 -12.65 -5.33
N LYS A 303 34.03 -12.96 -6.50
CA LYS A 303 34.78 -11.97 -7.28
C LYS A 303 33.87 -10.87 -7.80
N GLY A 304 32.72 -11.22 -8.39
CA GLY A 304 31.75 -10.23 -8.87
C GLY A 304 31.29 -9.28 -7.77
N PHE A 305 31.01 -9.78 -6.56
CA PHE A 305 30.66 -8.94 -5.40
C PHE A 305 31.79 -7.96 -5.04
N GLN A 306 33.03 -8.43 -5.02
CA GLN A 306 34.19 -7.58 -4.71
C GLN A 306 34.43 -6.53 -5.80
N ASP A 307 34.27 -6.90 -7.07
CA ASP A 307 34.42 -5.98 -8.20
C ASP A 307 33.32 -4.90 -8.18
N ILE A 308 32.06 -5.28 -7.93
CA ILE A 308 30.95 -4.32 -7.72
C ILE A 308 31.28 -3.36 -6.56
N LYS A 309 31.79 -3.89 -5.45
CA LYS A 309 32.18 -3.08 -4.29
C LYS A 309 33.28 -2.07 -4.65
N ASN A 310 34.29 -2.49 -5.40
CA ASN A 310 35.35 -1.60 -5.87
C ASN A 310 34.79 -0.45 -6.73
N VAL A 311 33.82 -0.73 -7.60
CA VAL A 311 33.13 0.31 -8.40
C VAL A 311 32.37 1.28 -7.49
N VAL A 312 31.68 0.80 -6.45
CA VAL A 312 30.99 1.66 -5.48
C VAL A 312 31.96 2.52 -4.67
N ASP A 313 33.14 1.99 -4.32
CA ASP A 313 34.15 2.72 -3.57
C ASP A 313 34.79 3.83 -4.42
N SER A 314 35.05 3.56 -5.71
CA SER A 314 35.54 4.56 -6.68
C SER A 314 34.46 5.58 -7.06
N HIS A 315 33.20 5.17 -7.14
CA HIS A 315 32.06 5.99 -7.53
C HIS A 315 30.93 5.94 -6.48
N PRO A 316 31.09 6.64 -5.34
CA PRO A 316 30.18 6.54 -4.19
C PRO A 316 28.76 7.09 -4.44
N THR A 317 28.52 7.76 -5.56
CA THR A 317 27.19 8.27 -5.93
C THR A 317 26.59 7.53 -7.13
N TYR A 318 27.26 6.48 -7.64
CA TYR A 318 26.79 5.72 -8.79
C TYR A 318 25.65 4.79 -8.39
N ALA A 319 24.41 5.24 -8.63
CA ALA A 319 23.20 4.57 -8.17
C ALA A 319 23.12 3.11 -8.64
N SER A 320 23.45 2.82 -9.91
CA SER A 320 23.40 1.48 -10.47
C SER A 320 24.39 0.51 -9.82
N ALA A 321 25.61 0.96 -9.50
CA ALA A 321 26.59 0.12 -8.80
C ALA A 321 26.15 -0.16 -7.35
N ILE A 322 25.64 0.86 -6.64
CA ILE A 322 25.12 0.70 -5.28
C ILE A 322 23.91 -0.24 -5.28
N GLU A 323 23.04 -0.13 -6.28
CA GLU A 323 21.90 -1.03 -6.46
C GLU A 323 22.36 -2.47 -6.65
N MET A 324 23.34 -2.70 -7.53
CA MET A 324 23.87 -4.05 -7.76
C MET A 324 24.52 -4.62 -6.50
N LEU A 325 25.25 -3.81 -5.73
CA LEU A 325 25.80 -4.23 -4.44
C LEU A 325 24.68 -4.58 -3.44
N ALA A 326 23.59 -3.83 -3.44
CA ALA A 326 22.43 -4.08 -2.59
C ALA A 326 21.73 -5.41 -2.94
N ILE A 327 21.61 -5.71 -4.24
CA ILE A 327 21.07 -6.99 -4.73
C ILE A 327 21.99 -8.13 -4.31
N ALA A 328 23.29 -8.00 -4.56
CA ALA A 328 24.25 -9.04 -4.22
C ALA A 328 24.31 -9.30 -2.70
N ALA A 329 24.17 -8.26 -1.86
CA ALA A 329 24.03 -8.40 -0.42
C ALA A 329 22.71 -9.10 -0.01
N LEU A 330 21.61 -8.84 -0.72
CA LEU A 330 20.33 -9.51 -0.45
C LEU A 330 20.38 -11.01 -0.79
N ASP A 331 21.07 -11.36 -1.88
CA ASP A 331 21.29 -12.74 -2.33
C ASP A 331 22.16 -13.53 -1.34
N ASP A 332 23.13 -12.86 -0.69
CA ASP A 332 23.94 -13.42 0.40
C ASP A 332 23.26 -13.35 1.78
N ASN A 333 21.94 -13.10 1.82
CA ASN A 333 21.13 -12.94 3.04
C ASN A 333 21.59 -11.82 4.01
N ARG A 334 22.48 -10.91 3.59
CA ARG A 334 22.89 -9.70 4.35
C ARG A 334 21.83 -8.62 4.25
N THR A 335 20.66 -8.91 4.80
CA THR A 335 19.43 -8.13 4.59
C THR A 335 19.53 -6.72 5.18
N GLU A 336 20.19 -6.52 6.33
CA GLU A 336 20.43 -5.19 6.91
C GLU A 336 21.35 -4.32 6.06
N GLU A 337 22.39 -4.92 5.46
CA GLU A 337 23.31 -4.23 4.57
C GLU A 337 22.58 -3.81 3.29
N SER A 338 21.86 -4.76 2.68
CA SER A 338 21.01 -4.52 1.50
C SER A 338 20.01 -3.39 1.75
N LEU A 339 19.32 -3.39 2.91
CA LEU A 339 18.41 -2.32 3.29
C LEU A 339 19.10 -0.94 3.27
N LYS A 340 20.29 -0.82 3.87
CA LYS A 340 21.03 0.44 3.91
C LYS A 340 21.46 0.91 2.52
N LEU A 341 21.92 -0.03 1.68
CA LEU A 341 22.32 0.26 0.31
C LEU A 341 21.13 0.70 -0.56
N PHE A 342 20.00 0.00 -0.51
CA PHE A 342 18.79 0.43 -1.21
C PHE A 342 18.26 1.78 -0.69
N GLN A 343 18.34 2.06 0.62
CA GLN A 343 18.02 3.39 1.14
C GLN A 343 18.93 4.47 0.55
N ARG A 344 20.21 4.18 0.31
CA ARG A 344 21.15 5.10 -0.35
C ARG A 344 20.75 5.34 -1.81
N VAL A 345 20.39 4.29 -2.55
CA VAL A 345 19.89 4.43 -3.93
C VAL A 345 18.61 5.26 -3.96
N VAL A 346 17.62 4.98 -3.10
CA VAL A 346 16.36 5.75 -3.05
C VAL A 346 16.59 7.20 -2.63
N LYS A 347 17.61 7.51 -1.82
CA LYS A 347 17.99 8.90 -1.52
C LYS A 347 18.55 9.63 -2.73
N LEU A 348 19.36 8.96 -3.55
CA LEU A 348 19.92 9.52 -4.78
C LEU A 348 18.85 9.64 -5.86
N LYS A 349 18.03 8.59 -6.01
CA LYS A 349 17.03 8.38 -7.04
C LYS A 349 15.68 7.97 -6.42
N PRO A 350 14.84 8.93 -5.98
CA PRO A 350 13.62 8.66 -5.22
C PRO A 350 12.55 7.81 -5.92
N TYR A 351 12.64 7.67 -7.24
CA TYR A 351 11.68 6.95 -8.09
C TYR A 351 12.30 5.69 -8.73
N HIS A 352 13.47 5.26 -8.25
CA HIS A 352 14.16 4.07 -8.76
C HIS A 352 13.39 2.79 -8.40
N LEU A 353 12.67 2.22 -9.37
CA LEU A 353 11.72 1.13 -9.15
C LEU A 353 12.36 -0.14 -8.59
N ARG A 354 13.51 -0.54 -9.11
CA ARG A 354 14.27 -1.71 -8.61
C ARG A 354 14.75 -1.50 -7.18
N ALA A 355 15.29 -0.33 -6.85
CA ALA A 355 15.69 0.01 -5.49
C ALA A 355 14.50 0.11 -4.51
N LEU A 356 13.35 0.64 -4.94
CA LEU A 356 12.12 0.62 -4.14
C LEU A 356 11.65 -0.82 -3.89
N SER A 357 11.73 -1.69 -4.91
CA SER A 357 11.40 -3.12 -4.79
C SER A 357 12.32 -3.84 -3.81
N GLY A 358 13.62 -3.60 -3.91
CA GLY A 358 14.63 -4.14 -3.02
C GLY A 358 14.51 -3.63 -1.59
N LEU A 359 14.24 -2.33 -1.42
CA LEU A 359 14.00 -1.70 -0.12
C LEU A 359 12.75 -2.27 0.57
N ALA A 360 11.63 -2.37 -0.16
CA ALA A 360 10.40 -2.94 0.35
C ALA A 360 10.58 -4.41 0.76
N THR A 361 11.26 -5.20 -0.07
CA THR A 361 11.55 -6.62 0.21
C THR A 361 12.47 -6.79 1.42
N SER A 362 13.54 -6.01 1.50
CA SER A 362 14.49 -6.04 2.62
C SER A 362 13.82 -5.60 3.93
N ALA A 363 13.01 -4.54 3.89
CA ALA A 363 12.25 -4.08 5.05
C ALA A 363 11.26 -5.14 5.53
N ALA A 364 10.56 -5.81 4.62
CA ALA A 364 9.63 -6.89 4.96
C ALA A 364 10.34 -8.12 5.55
N LYS A 365 11.50 -8.53 4.99
CA LYS A 365 12.33 -9.61 5.57
C LYS A 365 12.76 -9.28 7.01
N LEU A 366 13.07 -8.01 7.27
CA LEU A 366 13.45 -7.51 8.61
C LEU A 366 12.26 -7.16 9.51
N LYS A 367 11.02 -7.43 9.07
CA LYS A 367 9.79 -7.09 9.80
C LYS A 367 9.66 -5.59 10.16
N ARG A 368 10.32 -4.72 9.39
CA ARG A 368 10.17 -3.25 9.49
C ARG A 368 8.94 -2.83 8.69
N TRP A 369 7.77 -3.15 9.23
CA TRP A 369 6.48 -3.06 8.52
C TRP A 369 6.11 -1.64 8.10
N ASP A 370 6.48 -0.64 8.89
CA ASP A 370 6.31 0.78 8.59
C ASP A 370 7.05 1.18 7.30
N LEU A 371 8.33 0.84 7.21
CA LEU A 371 9.16 1.13 6.04
C LEU A 371 8.75 0.27 4.85
N ALA A 372 8.40 -1.00 5.07
CA ALA A 372 7.90 -1.90 4.04
C ALA A 372 6.61 -1.37 3.41
N HIS A 373 5.65 -0.92 4.23
CA HIS A 373 4.39 -0.33 3.79
C HIS A 373 4.64 0.91 2.92
N VAL A 374 5.34 1.91 3.46
CA VAL A 374 5.56 3.18 2.77
C VAL A 374 6.28 2.97 1.43
N THR A 375 7.27 2.08 1.41
CA THR A 375 8.04 1.81 0.19
C THR A 375 7.23 1.03 -0.84
N ALA A 376 6.52 -0.02 -0.43
CA ALA A 376 5.69 -0.82 -1.33
C ALA A 376 4.48 -0.02 -1.85
N ALA A 377 3.88 0.82 -1.00
CA ALA A 377 2.79 1.69 -1.39
C ALA A 377 3.26 2.81 -2.34
N LYS A 378 4.48 3.31 -2.20
CA LYS A 378 5.09 4.17 -3.23
C LYS A 378 5.31 3.40 -4.54
N LEU A 379 5.85 2.19 -4.46
CA LEU A 379 6.10 1.35 -5.63
C LEU A 379 4.81 1.02 -6.39
N ILE A 380 3.70 0.69 -5.71
CA ILE A 380 2.43 0.37 -6.39
C ILE A 380 1.78 1.60 -7.02
N ARG A 381 2.01 2.81 -6.51
CA ARG A 381 1.57 4.07 -7.16
C ARG A 381 2.34 4.34 -8.46
N LEU A 382 3.62 3.95 -8.52
CA LEU A 382 4.46 4.13 -9.70
C LEU A 382 4.31 2.96 -10.69
N GLU A 383 4.08 1.76 -10.17
CA GLU A 383 3.91 0.53 -10.94
C GLU A 383 2.76 -0.29 -10.36
N PRO A 384 1.51 -0.02 -10.79
CA PRO A 384 0.31 -0.69 -10.28
C PRO A 384 0.32 -2.22 -10.45
N GLN A 385 1.11 -2.73 -11.40
CA GLN A 385 1.25 -4.16 -11.67
C GLN A 385 2.43 -4.83 -10.96
N SER A 386 3.18 -4.11 -10.12
CA SER A 386 4.31 -4.68 -9.38
C SER A 386 3.87 -5.81 -8.46
N SER A 387 4.24 -7.05 -8.80
CA SER A 387 3.98 -8.23 -7.98
C SER A 387 4.70 -8.17 -6.64
N ILE A 388 5.89 -7.56 -6.61
CA ILE A 388 6.69 -7.35 -5.39
C ILE A 388 5.94 -6.42 -4.43
N ALA A 389 5.45 -5.27 -4.91
CA ALA A 389 4.71 -4.34 -4.08
C ALA A 389 3.48 -4.99 -3.46
N LYS A 390 2.69 -5.70 -4.27
CA LYS A 390 1.48 -6.41 -3.82
C LYS A 390 1.81 -7.47 -2.76
N ARG A 391 2.83 -8.29 -3.00
CA ARG A 391 3.28 -9.32 -2.03
C ARG A 391 3.75 -8.71 -0.72
N VAL A 392 4.48 -7.59 -0.76
CA VAL A 392 4.94 -6.90 0.44
C VAL A 392 3.76 -6.29 1.21
N LEU A 393 2.84 -5.61 0.52
CA LEU A 393 1.64 -5.03 1.13
C LEU A 393 0.77 -6.11 1.78
N SER A 394 0.57 -7.26 1.13
CA SER A 394 -0.13 -8.40 1.73
C SER A 394 0.55 -8.88 3.03
N LYS A 395 1.89 -9.00 3.05
CA LYS A 395 2.62 -9.32 4.28
C LYS A 395 2.49 -8.26 5.37
N VAL A 396 2.44 -6.98 4.98
CA VAL A 396 2.19 -5.86 5.90
C VAL A 396 0.78 -5.97 6.48
N ASP A 397 -0.22 -6.29 5.66
CA ASP A 397 -1.60 -6.48 6.10
C ASP A 397 -1.73 -7.69 7.05
N ASP A 398 -1.02 -8.79 6.78
CA ASP A 398 -0.91 -9.93 7.69
C ASP A 398 -0.19 -9.57 9.00
N ALA A 399 0.82 -8.71 8.95
CA ALA A 399 1.50 -8.23 10.15
C ALA A 399 0.62 -7.28 10.97
N LEU A 400 -0.18 -6.44 10.30
CA LEU A 400 -1.19 -5.57 10.91
C LEU A 400 -2.22 -6.38 11.70
N TYR A 401 -2.60 -7.54 11.19
CA TYR A 401 -3.49 -8.47 11.86
C TYR A 401 -2.97 -8.91 13.25
N HIS A 402 -1.64 -8.97 13.46
CA HIS A 402 -1.04 -9.31 14.75
C HIS A 402 -0.80 -8.10 15.67
N LEU A 403 -0.98 -6.88 15.19
CA LEU A 403 -0.79 -5.64 15.95
C LEU A 403 -2.06 -5.16 16.68
N PHE A 404 -3.24 -5.66 16.28
CA PHE A 404 -4.50 -5.49 17.01
C PHE A 404 -4.66 -6.51 18.13
#